data_AF-A0A7Y3BMS4-F1
#
_entry.id   AF-A0A7Y3BMS4-F1
#
_cell.length_a   1.000
_cell.length_b   1.000
_cell.length_c   1.000
_cell.angle_alpha   90.00
_cell.angle_beta   90.00
_cell.angle_gamma   90.00
#
_symmetry.space_group_name_H-M   'P 1'
#
loop_
_entity.id
_entity.type
_entity.pdbx_description
1 polymer ?
#
loop_
_entity_poly.entity_id
_entity_poly.type
_entity_poly.pdbx_seq_one_letter_code
_entity_poly.pdbx_strand_id
1 'polypeptide(L)' 'MPTCRSCKDEVDELVAVKVEGRRTKVCEDCAERIAEEAEIAELSESVVQDMMGYKGRR' A
#
# COMPACT_ATOMS: atom_id res chain seq x y z
N MET A 1 13.48 -20.49 -2.74
CA MET A 1 12.17 -19.92 -3.09
C MET A 1 12.08 -18.54 -2.47
N PRO A 2 11.51 -17.52 -3.14
CA PRO A 2 11.29 -16.24 -2.49
C PRO A 2 10.29 -16.36 -1.32
N THR A 3 10.55 -15.63 -0.24
CA THR A 3 9.69 -15.65 0.96
C THR A 3 8.74 -14.46 0.95
N CYS A 4 7.44 -14.71 1.12
CA CYS A 4 6.45 -13.66 1.27
C CYS A 4 6.73 -12.84 2.53
N ARG A 5 6.76 -11.50 2.40
CA ARG A 5 7.06 -10.63 3.55
C ARG A 5 5.91 -10.51 4.56
N SER A 6 4.70 -10.91 4.16
CA SER A 6 3.49 -10.85 5.00
C SER A 6 3.31 -12.15 5.81
N CYS A 7 3.08 -13.28 5.15
CA CYS A 7 2.85 -14.57 5.81
C CYS A 7 4.13 -15.36 6.15
N LYS A 8 5.28 -14.97 5.58
CA LYS A 8 6.59 -15.65 5.73
C LYS A 8 6.67 -17.04 5.08
N ASP A 9 5.73 -17.36 4.18
CA ASP A 9 5.76 -18.59 3.41
C ASP A 9 6.72 -18.50 2.22
N GLU A 10 7.33 -19.63 1.88
CA GLU A 10 8.10 -19.80 0.66
C GLU A 10 7.16 -20.06 -0.51
N VAL A 11 7.22 -19.19 -1.51
CA VAL A 11 6.38 -19.25 -2.71
C VAL A 11 7.25 -19.19 -3.95
N ASP A 12 6.72 -19.58 -5.09
CA ASP A 12 7.46 -19.51 -6.36
C ASP A 12 7.49 -18.10 -6.93
N GLU A 13 6.40 -17.35 -6.74
CA GLU A 13 6.21 -16.02 -7.32
C GLU A 13 5.83 -14.97 -6.26
N LEU A 14 6.36 -13.75 -6.42
CA LEU A 14 6.03 -12.60 -5.60
C LEU A 14 5.59 -11.44 -6.48
N VAL A 15 4.49 -10.81 -6.10
CA VAL A 15 3.96 -9.60 -6.73
C VAL A 15 4.31 -8.38 -5.87
N ALA A 16 4.47 -7.22 -6.52
CA ALA A 16 4.82 -5.98 -5.85
C ALA A 16 3.59 -5.09 -5.68
N VAL A 17 3.20 -4.86 -4.42
CA VAL A 17 2.09 -3.97 -4.03
C VAL A 17 2.62 -2.70 -3.36
N LYS A 18 1.83 -1.63 -3.36
CA LYS A 18 2.18 -0.36 -2.71
C LYS A 18 1.50 -0.30 -1.35
N VAL A 19 2.30 -0.26 -0.29
CA VAL A 19 1.86 -0.17 1.12
C VAL A 19 2.49 1.08 1.70
N GLU A 20 1.68 2.02 2.19
CA GLU A 20 2.16 3.27 2.83
C GLU A 20 3.17 4.03 1.95
N GLY A 21 2.89 4.14 0.65
CA GLY A 21 3.80 4.81 -0.30
C GLY A 21 5.04 3.99 -0.70
N ARG A 22 5.27 2.81 -0.11
CA ARG A 22 6.43 1.95 -0.36
C ARG A 22 6.04 0.70 -1.13
N ARG A 23 6.93 0.24 -2.03
CA ARG A 23 6.72 -1.02 -2.76
C ARG A 23 7.15 -2.20 -1.89
N THR A 24 6.24 -3.13 -1.63
CA THR A 24 6.47 -4.35 -0.87
C THR A 24 6.17 -5.57 -1.74
N LYS A 25 7.04 -6.59 -1.69
CA LYS A 25 6.82 -7.86 -2.41
C LYS A 25 6.17 -8.88 -1.49
N VAL A 26 5.05 -9.45 -1.94
CA VAL A 26 4.24 -10.45 -1.22
C VAL A 26 3.71 -11.49 -2.21
N CYS A 27 3.20 -12.63 -1.72
CA CYS A 27 2.49 -13.60 -2.56
C CYS A 27 1.16 -13.03 -3.08
N GLU A 28 0.57 -13.68 -4.09
CA GLU A 28 -0.71 -13.26 -4.69
C GLU A 28 -1.83 -13.11 -3.65
N ASP A 29 -2.00 -14.07 -2.74
CA ASP A 29 -3.03 -14.03 -1.69
C ASP A 29 -2.88 -12.80 -0.76
N CYS A 30 -1.64 -12.46 -0.41
CA CYS A 30 -1.36 -11.30 0.44
C CYS A 30 -1.48 -10.00 -0.34
N ALA A 31 -1.26 -10.02 -1.64
CA ALA A 31 -1.36 -8.85 -2.51
C ALA A 31 -2.80 -8.38 -2.65
N GLU A 32 -3.74 -9.30 -2.86
CA GLU A 32 -5.17 -8.99 -2.98
C GLU A 32 -5.68 -8.32 -1.72
N ARG A 33 -5.39 -8.90 -0.55
CA ARG A 33 -5.77 -8.34 0.76
C ARG A 33 -5.21 -6.94 0.99
N ILE A 34 -3.93 -6.74 0.65
CA ILE A 34 -3.26 -5.45 0.83
C ILE A 34 -3.78 -4.42 -0.18
N ALA A 35 -4.11 -4.82 -1.41
CA ALA A 35 -4.66 -3.93 -2.42
C ALA A 35 -6.04 -3.38 -1.99
N GLU A 36 -6.89 -4.24 -1.42
CA GLU A 36 -8.17 -3.82 -0.83
C GLU A 36 -7.98 -2.80 0.30
N GLU A 37 -6.98 -2.97 1.16
CA GLU A 37 -6.67 -2.03 2.24
C GLU A 37 -6.04 -0.72 1.73
N ALA A 38 -5.24 -0.78 0.66
CA ALA A 38 -4.54 0.37 0.09
C ALA A 38 -5.49 1.35 -0.64
N GLU A 39 -6.58 0.87 -1.24
CA GLU A 39 -7.62 1.71 -1.86
C GLU A 39 -8.24 2.69 -0.85
N ILE A 40 -8.34 2.28 0.43
CA ILE A 40 -8.85 3.11 1.52
C ILE A 40 -7.84 4.20 1.91
N ALA A 41 -6.54 3.88 1.88
CA ALA A 41 -5.49 4.81 2.29
C ALA A 41 -5.29 5.97 1.29
N GLU A 42 -5.39 5.71 -0.02
CA GLU A 42 -5.27 6.75 -1.05
C GLU A 42 -6.41 7.79 -0.96
N LEU A 43 -7.62 7.36 -0.58
CA LEU A 43 -8.73 8.27 -0.30
C LEU A 43 -8.43 9.17 0.92
N SER A 44 -7.66 8.71 1.90
CA SER A 44 -7.37 9.47 3.12
C SER A 44 -6.31 10.58 2.94
N GLU A 45 -5.30 10.38 2.10
CA GLU A 45 -4.26 11.40 1.84
C GLU A 45 -4.77 12.57 0.99
N SER A 46 -5.74 12.32 0.09
CA SER A 46 -6.38 13.38 -0.70
C SER A 46 -7.16 14.38 0.19
N VAL A 47 -7.85 13.89 1.22
CA VAL A 47 -8.66 14.72 2.14
C VAL A 47 -7.78 15.61 3.03
N VAL A 48 -6.58 15.15 3.39
CA VAL A 48 -5.66 15.94 4.24
C VAL A 48 -4.95 17.03 3.43
N GLN A 49 -4.66 16.81 2.13
CA GLN A 49 -4.06 17.84 1.28
C GLN A 49 -5.00 19.04 1.04
N ASP A 50 -6.31 18.83 0.94
CA ASP A 50 -7.28 19.93 0.79
C ASP A 50 -7.36 20.82 2.04
N MET A 51 -7.04 20.29 3.23
CA MET A 51 -7.03 21.07 4.48
C MET A 51 -5.80 21.96 4.65
N MET A 52 -4.68 21.69 3.95
CA MET A 52 -3.47 22.52 3.99
C MET A 52 -3.43 23.61 2.90
N GLY A 53 -4.34 23.57 1.91
CA GLY A 53 -4.41 24.56 0.82
C GLY A 53 -5.07 25.90 1.18
N TYR A 54 -5.80 26.00 2.30
CA TYR A 54 -6.60 27.20 2.62
C TYR A 54 -5.92 28.19 3.58
N LYS A 55 -4.79 27.85 4.21
CA LYS A 55 -4.19 28.67 5.29
C LYS A 55 -2.72 29.07 5.04
N GLY A 56 -2.40 29.51 3.81
CA GLY A 56 -1.02 29.90 3.48
C GLY A 56 -0.84 30.94 2.37
N ARG A 57 -1.90 31.60 1.89
CA ARG A 57 -1.79 32.75 0.97
C ARG A 57 -1.99 34.06 1.71
N ARG A 58 -0.98 34.52 2.46
CA ARG A 58 -0.75 35.93 2.85
C ARG A 58 0.73 36.12 3.13
#